data_AF-A0A434RTL8-F1
#
_entry.id   AF-A0A434RTL8-F1
#
_cell.length_a   1.000
_cell.length_b   1.000
_cell.length_c   1.000
_cell.angle_alpha   90.00
_cell.angle_beta   90.00
_cell.angle_gamma   90.00
#
_symmetry.space_group_name_H-M   'P 1'
#
loop_
_entity.id
_entity.type
_entity.pdbx_description
1 polymer ?
#
loop_
_entity_poly.entity_id
_entity_poly.type
_entity_poly.pdbx_seq_one_letter_code
_entity_poly.pdbx_strand_id
1 'polypeptide(L)' 'MQRIASLDDIAAGLDALCQLDPRLEKVRGMAGEVPLRLSEPGFGSLASIIVSQQVSRASADAIFG' A
#
# COMPACT_ATOMS: atom_id res chain seq x y z
N MET A 1 -4.43 9.06 13.49
CA MET A 1 -4.12 8.44 12.18
C MET A 1 -5.22 8.80 11.19
N GLN A 2 -4.87 9.35 10.04
CA GLN A 2 -5.80 9.58 8.92
C GLN A 2 -5.90 8.32 8.07
N ARG A 3 -7.12 7.95 7.62
CA ARG A 3 -7.32 6.86 6.66
C ARG A 3 -6.94 7.35 5.26
N ILE A 4 -6.18 6.56 4.52
CA ILE A 4 -5.88 6.78 3.10
C ILE A 4 -7.00 6.14 2.28
N ALA A 5 -7.79 6.93 1.57
CA ALA A 5 -8.91 6.44 0.78
C ALA A 5 -8.91 6.98 -0.67
N SER A 6 -7.95 7.84 -1.02
CA SER A 6 -7.85 8.47 -2.33
C SER A 6 -6.39 8.57 -2.80
N LEU A 7 -6.21 8.89 -4.09
CA LEU A 7 -4.88 9.23 -4.63
C LEU A 7 -4.35 10.55 -4.04
N ASP A 8 -5.24 11.48 -3.67
CA ASP A 8 -4.86 12.75 -3.05
C ASP A 8 -4.26 12.54 -1.65
N ASP A 9 -4.81 11.59 -0.86
CA ASP A 9 -4.24 11.20 0.43
C ASP A 9 -2.81 10.65 0.25
N ILE A 10 -2.57 9.90 -0.83
CA ILE A 10 -1.24 9.36 -1.16
C ILE A 10 -0.30 10.49 -1.56
N ALA A 11 -0.72 11.38 -2.44
CA ALA A 11 0.08 12.53 -2.88
C ALA A 11 0.49 13.40 -1.68
N ALA A 12 -0.46 13.74 -0.81
CA ALA A 12 -0.21 14.51 0.41
C ALA A 12 0.79 13.81 1.35
N GLY A 13 0.67 12.49 1.52
CA GLY A 13 1.62 11.71 2.31
C GLY A 13 3.02 11.68 1.70
N LEU A 14 3.13 11.52 0.38
CA LEU A 14 4.41 11.51 -0.32
C LEU A 14 5.09 12.88 -0.29
N ASP A 15 4.33 13.97 -0.42
CA ASP A 15 4.84 15.33 -0.29
C ASP A 15 5.39 15.56 1.13
N ALA A 16 4.61 15.20 2.15
CA ALA A 16 5.04 15.31 3.54
C ALA A 16 6.31 14.48 3.83
N LEU A 17 6.42 13.26 3.28
CA LEU A 17 7.60 12.42 3.43
C LEU A 17 8.86 13.07 2.81
N CYS A 18 8.73 13.66 1.62
CA CYS A 18 9.87 14.34 0.97
C CYS A 18 10.31 15.59 1.74
N GLN A 19 9.36 16.32 2.35
CA GLN A 19 9.69 17.46 3.22
C GLN A 19 10.41 17.02 4.50
N LEU A 20 10.05 15.87 5.07
CA LEU A 20 10.66 15.35 6.29
C LEU A 20 12.04 14.70 6.03
N ASP A 21 12.19 13.99 4.92
CA ASP A 21 13.46 13.38 4.50
C ASP A 21 13.69 13.62 3.00
N PRO A 22 14.49 14.65 2.63
CA PRO A 22 14.78 14.98 1.24
C PRO A 22 15.42 13.85 0.42
N ARG A 23 16.01 12.83 1.06
CA ARG A 23 16.56 11.65 0.36
C ARG A 23 15.46 10.84 -0.34
N LEU A 24 14.21 10.97 0.11
CA LEU A 24 13.07 10.27 -0.47
C LEU A 24 12.61 10.86 -1.81
N GLU A 25 13.00 12.08 -2.17
CA GLU A 25 12.66 12.67 -3.48
C GLU A 25 13.16 11.82 -4.64
N LYS A 26 14.42 11.38 -4.57
CA LYS A 26 15.02 10.49 -5.57
C LYS A 26 14.30 9.14 -5.63
N VAL A 27 13.93 8.60 -4.47
CA VAL A 27 13.20 7.33 -4.37
C VAL A 27 11.83 7.45 -5.02
N ARG A 28 11.08 8.52 -4.73
CA ARG A 28 9.78 8.81 -5.34
C ARG A 28 9.88 8.94 -6.85
N GLY A 29 10.87 9.66 -7.35
CA GLY A 29 11.11 9.80 -8.79
C GLY A 29 11.41 8.47 -9.48
N MET A 30 12.12 7.56 -8.82
CA MET A 30 12.45 6.23 -9.37
C MET A 30 11.31 5.22 -9.27
N ALA A 31 10.50 5.29 -8.20
CA ALA A 31 9.42 4.33 -7.94
C ALA A 31 8.19 4.53 -8.85
N GLY A 32 8.01 5.73 -9.40
CA GLY A 32 6.84 6.10 -10.18
C GLY A 32 5.59 6.31 -9.32
N GLU A 33 4.41 6.16 -9.92
CA GLU A 33 3.14 6.36 -9.22
C GLU A 33 2.90 5.30 -8.14
N VAL A 34 2.49 5.75 -6.95
CA VAL A 34 2.08 4.86 -5.86
C VAL A 34 0.57 4.64 -5.95
N PRO A 35 0.11 3.41 -6.23
CA PRO A 35 -1.32 3.15 -6.39
C PRO A 35 -2.05 3.09 -5.04
N LEU A 36 -3.34 3.46 -5.06
CA LEU A 36 -4.24 3.19 -3.94
C LEU A 36 -4.52 1.70 -3.80
N ARG A 37 -4.10 1.12 -2.68
CA ARG A 37 -4.38 -0.28 -2.31
C ARG A 37 -5.42 -0.32 -1.20
N LEU A 38 -6.65 0.04 -1.55
CA LEU A 38 -7.78 0.02 -0.63
C LEU A 38 -8.60 -1.27 -0.85
N SER A 39 -8.65 -2.12 0.16
CA SER A 39 -9.48 -3.33 0.15
C SER A 39 -10.83 -3.08 0.82
N GLU A 40 -11.87 -3.72 0.32
CA GLU A 40 -13.19 -3.75 0.97
C GLU A 40 -13.07 -4.37 2.37
N PRO A 41 -13.60 -3.71 3.43
CA PRO A 41 -13.56 -4.27 4.78
C PRO A 41 -14.50 -5.48 4.89
N GLY A 42 -14.11 -6.48 5.68
CA GLY A 42 -14.97 -7.62 5.99
C GLY A 42 -14.20 -8.91 6.22
N PHE A 43 -14.94 -10.01 6.30
CA PHE A 43 -14.34 -11.33 6.53
C PHE A 43 -13.40 -11.76 5.40
N GLY A 44 -13.76 -11.49 4.15
CA GLY A 44 -12.94 -11.87 2.99
C GLY A 44 -11.55 -11.20 3.00
N SER A 45 -11.49 -9.90 3.27
CA SER A 45 -10.20 -9.19 3.37
C SER A 45 -9.40 -9.60 4.60
N LEU A 46 -10.05 -9.90 5.72
CA LEU A 46 -9.38 -10.46 6.90
C LEU A 46 -8.78 -11.84 6.59
N ALA A 47 -9.53 -12.73 5.96
CA ALA A 47 -9.06 -14.06 5.58
C ALA A 47 -7.88 -13.98 4.59
N SER A 48 -7.97 -13.09 3.59
CA SER A 48 -6.89 -12.83 2.62
C SER A 48 -5.60 -12.35 3.31
N ILE A 49 -5.71 -11.45 4.29
CA ILE A 49 -4.56 -11.01 5.10
C ILE A 49 -3.95 -12.19 5.84
N ILE A 50 -4.77 -13.03 6.48
CA ILE A 50 -4.28 -14.17 7.27
C ILE A 50 -3.53 -15.17 6.39
N VAL A 51 -4.11 -15.54 5.24
CA VAL A 51 -3.52 -16.50 4.28
C VAL A 51 -2.22 -15.98 3.68
N SER A 52 -2.09 -14.66 3.52
CA SER A 52 -0.89 -14.04 2.94
C SER A 52 0.31 -13.96 3.89
N GLN A 53 0.16 -14.33 5.16
CA GLN A 53 1.23 -14.24 6.14
C GLN A 53 2.34 -15.25 5.84
N GLN A 54 3.60 -14.79 5.86
CA GLN A 54 4.81 -15.61 5.68
C GLN A 54 4.92 -16.31 4.31
N VAL A 55 4.15 -15.89 3.31
CA VAL A 55 4.19 -16.45 1.95
C VAL A 55 4.32 -15.36 0.89
N SER A 56 4.69 -15.74 -0.33
CA SER A 56 4.71 -14.82 -1.47
C SER A 56 3.28 -14.44 -1.90
N ARG A 57 3.12 -13.32 -2.60
CA ARG A 57 1.82 -12.93 -3.19
C ARG A 57 1.28 -14.02 -4.13
N ALA A 58 2.12 -14.58 -4.99
CA ALA A 58 1.72 -15.65 -5.91
C ALA A 58 1.24 -16.90 -5.15
N SER A 59 1.89 -17.23 -4.03
CA SER A 59 1.46 -18.35 -3.18
C SER A 59 0.15 -18.05 -2.47
N ALA A 60 -0.02 -16.83 -1.94
CA ALA A 60 -1.26 -16.41 -1.29
C ALA A 60 -2.44 -16.48 -2.26
N ASP A 61 -2.27 -15.95 -3.48
CA ASP A 61 -3.28 -15.98 -4.54
C ASP A 61 -3.66 -17.43 -4.90
N ALA A 62 -2.68 -18.33 -5.01
CA ALA A 62 -2.93 -19.75 -5.29
C ALA A 62 -3.64 -20.51 -4.14
N ILE A 63 -3.42 -20.12 -2.88
CA ILE A 63 -4.10 -20.73 -1.72
C ILE A 63 -5.52 -20.20 -1.58
N PHE A 64 -5.71 -18.89 -1.79
CA PHE A 64 -6.99 -18.22 -1.55
C PHE A 64 -8.04 -18.57 -2.61
N GLY A 65 -7.63 -18.91 -3.83
CA GLY A 65 -8.49 -19.36 -4.92
C GLY A 65 -8.77 -18.28 -5.95
#